data_AF-A0A316Q5N3-F1
#
_entry.id   AF-A0A316Q5N3-F1
#
_cell.length_a   1.000
_cell.length_b   1.000
_cell.length_c   1.000
_cell.angle_alpha   90.00
_cell.angle_beta   90.00
_cell.angle_gamma   90.00
#
_symmetry.space_group_name_H-M   'P 1'
#
loop_
_entity.id
_entity.type
_entity.pdbx_description
1 polymer ?
#
loop_
_entity_poly.entity_id
_entity_poly.type
_entity_poly.pdbx_seq_one_letter_code
_entity_poly.pdbx_strand_id
1 'polypeptide(L)' 'MAGCLSGNVIGIKLYESLGMYKKEVLRQNYKAERGYLDQIIYLMLKQKFFDRKGGASDVKKS' A
#
# COMPACT_ATOMS: atom_id res chain seq x y z
N MET A 1 3.36 1.06 -4.98
CA MET A 1 3.03 2.13 -4.02
C MET A 1 1.53 2.34 -4.07
N ALA A 2 0.86 2.47 -2.93
CA ALA A 2 -0.60 2.66 -2.86
C ALA A 2 -0.93 3.85 -1.95
N GLY A 3 -1.92 4.65 -2.34
CA GLY A 3 -2.46 5.73 -1.51
C GLY A 3 -3.77 5.31 -0.83
N CYS A 4 -3.97 5.72 0.43
CA CYS A 4 -5.20 5.54 1.18
C CYS A 4 -5.64 6.89 1.78
N LEU A 5 -6.91 7.27 1.69
CA LEU A 5 -7.40 8.40 2.49
C LEU A 5 -7.29 8.06 3.99
N SER A 6 -6.81 9.00 4.81
CA SER A 6 -6.54 8.77 6.24
C SER A 6 -7.78 8.40 7.05
N GLY A 7 -8.97 8.80 6.61
CA GLY A 7 -10.24 8.43 7.21
C GLY A 7 -10.84 7.11 6.71
N ASN A 8 -10.24 6.43 5.73
CA ASN A 8 -10.75 5.16 5.21
C ASN A 8 -10.21 3.99 6.04
N VAL A 9 -10.89 3.70 7.16
CA VAL A 9 -10.51 2.64 8.11
C VAL A 9 -10.48 1.25 7.44
N ILE A 10 -11.36 1.01 6.48
CA ILE A 10 -11.41 -0.27 5.75
C ILE A 10 -10.16 -0.43 4.87
N GLY A 11 -9.81 0.62 4.11
CA GLY A 11 -8.61 0.64 3.27
C GLY A 11 -7.32 0.49 4.07
N ILE A 12 -7.24 1.15 5.23
CA ILE A 12 -6.12 1.02 6.18
C ILE A 12 -5.94 -0.44 6.61
N LYS A 13 -7.01 -1.07 7.12
CA LYS A 13 -6.98 -2.47 7.56
C LYS A 13 -6.64 -3.43 6.43
N LEU A 14 -7.14 -3.17 5.23
CA LEU A 14 -6.83 -3.98 4.04
C LEU A 14 -5.35 -3.91 3.68
N TYR A 15 -4.76 -2.71 3.63
CA TYR A 15 -3.35 -2.59 3.29
C TYR A 15 -2.44 -3.18 4.37
N GLU A 16 -2.80 -3.04 5.64
CA GLU A 16 -2.09 -3.67 6.75
C GLU A 16 -2.21 -5.20 6.73
N SER A 17 -3.38 -5.77 6.43
CA SER A 17 -3.55 -7.23 6.29
C SER A 17 -2.80 -7.79 5.07
N LEU A 18 -2.70 -6.99 4.01
CA LEU A 18 -1.81 -7.22 2.89
C LEU A 18 -0.34 -6.96 3.24
N GLY A 19 0.05 -6.84 4.50
CA GLY A 19 1.46 -6.73 4.93
C GLY A 19 2.20 -5.54 4.29
N MET A 20 1.46 -4.54 3.82
CA MET A 20 2.03 -3.27 3.40
C MET A 20 2.33 -2.44 4.64
N TYR A 21 3.42 -1.68 4.60
CA TYR A 21 3.78 -0.80 5.70
C TYR A 21 3.46 0.65 5.35
N LYS A 22 2.99 1.38 6.35
CA LYS A 22 2.75 2.83 6.28
C LYS A 22 4.10 3.54 6.19
N LYS A 23 4.31 4.31 5.11
CA LYS A 23 5.54 5.08 4.90
C LYS A 23 5.38 6.49 5.46
N GLU A 24 4.42 7.23 4.94
CA GLU A 24 4.25 8.66 5.19
C GLU A 24 2.77 9.06 5.13
N VAL A 25 2.46 10.23 5.68
CA VAL A 25 1.15 10.88 5.58
C VAL A 25 1.33 12.21 4.85
N LEU A 26 0.71 12.34 3.67
CA LEU A 26 0.68 13.56 2.88
C LEU A 26 -0.52 14.39 3.31
N ARG A 27 -0.26 15.51 3.99
CA ARG A 27 -1.33 16.39 4.47
C ARG A 27 -1.95 17.16 3.32
N GLN A 28 -3.28 17.28 3.33
CA GLN A 28 -4.06 18.06 2.36
C GLN A 28 -3.72 17.75 0.89
N ASN A 29 -3.36 16.50 0.59
CA ASN A 29 -2.84 16.12 -0.71
C ASN A 29 -3.92 15.70 -1.72
N TYR A 30 -5.11 15.35 -1.22
CA TYR A 30 -6.23 14.94 -2.07
C TYR A 30 -7.35 15.98 -2.05
N LYS A 31 -7.72 16.50 -3.22
CA LYS A 31 -8.87 17.41 -3.35
C LYS A 31 -10.17 16.59 -3.41
N ALA A 32 -11.03 16.75 -2.41
CA ALA A 32 -12.39 16.23 -2.40
C ALA A 32 -13.40 17.38 -2.34
N GLU A 33 -14.69 17.09 -2.53
CA GLU A 33 -15.76 18.09 -2.44
C GLU A 33 -15.80 18.79 -1.07
N ARG A 34 -15.52 18.05 0.00
CA ARG A 34 -15.45 18.55 1.39
C ARG A 34 -14.13 19.26 1.76
N GLY A 35 -13.28 19.56 0.77
CA GLY A 35 -11.97 20.15 0.97
C GLY A 35 -10.81 19.15 0.83
N TYR A 36 -9.62 19.59 1.24
CA TYR A 36 -8.40 18.79 1.12
C TYR A 36 -8.31 17.74 2.22
N LEU A 37 -7.97 16.52 1.82
CA LEU A 37 -7.85 15.37 2.71
C LEU A 37 -6.42 14.85 2.75
N ASP A 38 -6.05 14.30 3.90
CA ASP A 38 -4.77 13.66 4.11
C ASP A 38 -4.77 12.26 3.45
N GLN A 39 -3.65 11.92 2.80
CA GLN A 39 -3.40 10.60 2.25
C GLN A 39 -2.28 9.90 3.00
N ILE A 40 -2.49 8.62 3.30
CA ILE A 40 -1.48 7.71 3.81
C ILE A 40 -0.86 6.96 2.64
N ILE A 41 0.47 6.95 2.57
CA ILE A 41 1.22 6.19 1.58
C ILE A 41 1.61 4.84 2.16
N TYR A 42 1.24 3.78 1.44
CA TYR A 42 1.63 2.40 1.73
C TYR A 42 2.68 1.89 0.74
N LEU A 43 3.65 1.16 1.28
CA LEU A 43 4.71 0.51 0.53
C LEU A 43 4.74 -0.99 0.82
N MET A 44 5.26 -1.75 -0.14
CA MET A 44 5.60 -3.15 0.01
C MET A 44 6.93 -3.39 -0.71
N LEU A 45 7.83 -4.12 -0.08
CA LEU A 45 9.07 -4.54 -0.71
C LEU A 45 8.76 -5.57 -1.79
N LYS A 46 9.43 -5.45 -2.95
CA LYS A 46 9.31 -6.38 -4.06
C LYS A 46 9.52 -7.83 -3.60
N GLN A 47 10.57 -8.06 -2.81
CA GLN A 47 10.88 -9.36 -2.22
C GLN A 47 9.70 -9.90 -1.40
N LYS A 48 9.16 -9.12 -0.45
CA LYS A 48 7.97 -9.50 0.34
C LYS A 48 6.72 -9.78 -0.50
N PHE A 49 6.61 -9.23 -1.70
CA PHE A 49 5.52 -9.56 -2.61
C PHE A 49 5.70 -10.95 -3.24
N PHE A 50 6.92 -11.25 -3.69
CA PHE A 50 7.25 -12.55 -4.29
C PHE A 50 7.32 -13.68 -3.25
N ASP A 51 7.88 -13.44 -2.06
CA ASP A 51 7.94 -14.42 -0.97
C ASP A 51 6.54 -14.87 -0.52
N ARG A 52 5.54 -13.99 -0.66
CA ARG A 52 4.15 -14.29 -0.29
C ARG A 52 3.44 -15.18 -1.31
N LYS A 53 3.91 -15.18 -2.56
CA LYS A 53 3.49 -16.12 -3.59
C LYS A 53 4.48 -17.28 -3.59
N GLY A 54 4.30 -18.28 -2.71
CA GLY A 54 5.08 -19.52 -2.75
C GLY A 54 4.84 -20.34 -4.03
N GLY A 55 5.21 -19.82 -5.22
CA GLY A 55 4.84 -20.41 -6.50
C GLY A 55 5.13 -19.53 -7.73
N ALA A 56 6.33 -19.00 -7.86
CA ALA A 56 6.92 -18.75 -9.17
C ALA A 56 8.34 -19.29 -9.12
N SER A 57 8.41 -20.62 -9.02
CA SER A 57 9.62 -21.41 -9.15
C SER A 57 10.45 -20.92 -10.33
N ASP A 58 11.73 -20.72 -10.05
CA ASP A 58 12.85 -20.80 -10.96
C ASP A 58 12.50 -21.12 -12.42
N VAL A 59 12.36 -20.09 -13.25
CA VAL A 59 12.82 -20.23 -14.63
C VAL A 59 14.34 -20.13 -14.56
N LYS A 60 14.98 -21.27 -14.26
CA LYS A 60 16.39 -21.49 -14.58
C LYS A 60 16.53 -21.21 -16.07
N LYS A 61 17.15 -20.08 -16.40
CA LYS A 61 17.65 -19.82 -17.75
C LYS A 61 18.85 -20.75 -17.93
N SER A 62 18.61 -21.91 -18.55
CA SER A 62 19.66 -22.76 -19.10
C SER A 62 20.15 -22.22 -20.44
#